data_AF-A0A522HI13-F1
#
_entry.id   AF-A0A522HI13-F1
#
_cell.length_a   1.000
_cell.length_b   1.000
_cell.length_c   1.000
_cell.angle_alpha   90.00
_cell.angle_beta   90.00
_cell.angle_gamma   90.00
#
_symmetry.space_group_name_H-M   'P 1'
#
loop_
_entity.id
_entity.type
_entity.pdbx_description
1 polymer ?
#
loop_
_entity_poly.entity_id
_entity_poly.type
_entity_poly.pdbx_seq_one_letter_code
_entity_poly.pdbx_strand_id
1 'polypeptide(L)'
;MSIIRPGNLQIPFANSGSKNTIPVASQIGITPGAASYTDGFPPLTMTPLVAGGVPPDGPDVNGVLFAISQHTVFQNSGGQYQFDAALAAAIGGYPVGSVLQSNDGTASYVNAVAGNSVDFNSTPSAIGVSWMPYGGSSMIRPVLTTPTTNVGQLIFVLDKQCLMMWMTVGTFTGYMSPECGMWMDGWTPNPLPFQVNAIGTTVNNADYPALYARYVASGLLVSSGSWVPGTLNICDVTPGTTFKLPDLRNMHKRMTGTNADTAN
;
A
#
# COMPACT_ATOMS: atom_id res chain seq x y z
N MET A 1 -22.70 26.29 -14.54
CA MET A 1 -23.62 25.15 -14.39
C MET A 1 -23.01 24.23 -13.34
N SER A 2 -23.69 23.98 -12.22
CA SER A 2 -23.18 23.03 -11.22
C SER A 2 -23.37 21.62 -11.75
N ILE A 3 -22.31 20.81 -11.77
CA ILE A 3 -22.40 19.40 -12.15
C ILE A 3 -23.04 18.67 -10.96
N ILE A 4 -24.30 18.28 -11.10
CA ILE A 4 -25.01 17.49 -10.09
C ILE A 4 -24.62 16.02 -10.28
N ARG A 5 -24.14 15.39 -9.21
CA ARG A 5 -23.85 13.95 -9.21
C ARG A 5 -25.15 13.16 -9.40
N PRO A 6 -25.23 12.23 -10.37
CA PRO A 6 -26.37 11.34 -10.51
C PRO A 6 -26.60 10.46 -9.27
N GLY A 7 -27.85 10.07 -9.02
CA GLY A 7 -28.16 9.08 -7.99
C GLY A 7 -27.56 7.70 -8.31
N ASN A 8 -27.24 6.93 -7.27
CA ASN A 8 -26.77 5.56 -7.44
C ASN A 8 -27.94 4.63 -7.85
N LEU A 9 -27.67 3.68 -8.74
CA LEU A 9 -28.58 2.56 -9.01
C LEU A 9 -28.48 1.53 -7.89
N GLN A 10 -29.63 1.10 -7.37
CA GLN A 10 -29.72 0.09 -6.30
C GLN A 10 -29.91 -1.34 -6.84
N ILE A 11 -30.59 -1.47 -7.98
CA ILE A 11 -30.86 -2.75 -8.64
C ILE A 11 -30.70 -2.60 -10.16
N PRO A 12 -30.31 -3.66 -10.87
CA PRO A 12 -30.28 -3.64 -12.33
C PRO A 12 -31.69 -3.45 -12.91
N PHE A 13 -31.77 -2.82 -14.08
CA PHE A 13 -33.01 -2.69 -14.81
C PHE A 13 -33.53 -4.07 -15.23
N ALA A 14 -34.83 -4.32 -15.12
CA ALA A 14 -35.43 -5.63 -15.39
C ALA A 14 -34.76 -6.81 -14.64
N ASN A 15 -34.24 -6.58 -13.41
CA ASN A 15 -33.58 -7.62 -12.61
C ASN A 15 -34.42 -8.90 -12.50
N SER A 16 -35.72 -8.77 -12.23
CA SER A 16 -36.69 -9.87 -12.22
C SER A 16 -37.67 -9.84 -13.40
N GLY A 17 -37.50 -8.90 -14.33
CA GLY A 17 -38.34 -8.76 -15.52
C GLY A 17 -37.92 -9.72 -16.64
N SER A 18 -38.82 -9.91 -17.62
CA SER A 18 -38.53 -10.67 -18.84
C SER A 18 -37.40 -9.99 -19.62
N LYS A 19 -36.34 -10.75 -19.92
CA LYS A 19 -35.16 -10.28 -20.65
C LYS A 19 -34.51 -11.45 -21.37
N ASN A 20 -34.00 -11.20 -22.57
CA ASN A 20 -33.20 -12.15 -23.32
C ASN A 20 -31.71 -11.99 -22.97
N THR A 21 -30.95 -13.08 -23.07
CA THR A 21 -29.50 -13.01 -23.11
C THR A 21 -29.08 -12.52 -24.49
N ILE A 22 -28.35 -11.41 -24.55
CA ILE A 22 -27.89 -10.83 -25.81
C ILE A 22 -26.61 -11.56 -26.25
N PRO A 23 -26.61 -12.26 -27.39
CA PRO A 23 -25.43 -12.96 -27.88
C PRO A 23 -24.38 -11.98 -28.41
N VAL A 24 -23.11 -12.39 -28.41
CA VAL A 24 -22.06 -11.63 -29.10
C VAL A 24 -22.22 -11.74 -30.61
N ALA A 25 -22.41 -12.97 -31.12
CA ALA A 25 -22.49 -13.24 -32.54
C ALA A 25 -23.73 -12.61 -33.21
N SER A 26 -23.58 -12.24 -34.48
CA SER A 26 -24.66 -11.68 -35.29
C SER A 26 -25.93 -12.53 -35.27
N GLN A 27 -27.10 -11.87 -35.24
CA GLN A 27 -28.42 -12.51 -35.33
C GLN A 27 -29.15 -12.21 -36.65
N ILE A 28 -28.56 -11.40 -37.54
CA ILE A 28 -29.11 -11.13 -38.87
C ILE A 28 -29.24 -12.47 -39.64
N GLY A 29 -30.46 -12.76 -40.10
CA GLY A 29 -30.78 -13.99 -40.83
C GLY A 29 -30.95 -15.24 -39.97
N ILE A 30 -30.82 -15.14 -38.64
CA ILE A 30 -31.02 -16.24 -37.69
C ILE A 30 -32.37 -16.10 -36.99
N THR A 31 -32.55 -15.03 -36.22
CA THR A 31 -33.78 -14.74 -35.48
C THR A 31 -34.27 -13.36 -35.90
N PRO A 32 -35.45 -13.24 -36.55
CA PRO A 32 -35.96 -11.96 -37.01
C PRO A 32 -36.06 -10.94 -35.88
N GLY A 33 -35.38 -9.80 -36.03
CA GLY A 33 -35.45 -8.67 -35.09
C GLY A 33 -34.59 -8.81 -33.82
N ALA A 34 -33.92 -9.95 -33.62
CA ALA A 34 -33.13 -10.19 -32.40
C ALA A 34 -31.86 -9.34 -32.36
N ALA A 35 -31.56 -8.77 -31.20
CA ALA A 35 -30.35 -7.98 -30.96
C ALA A 35 -29.11 -8.85 -30.72
N SER A 36 -27.93 -8.32 -31.02
CA SER A 36 -26.63 -8.89 -30.67
C SER A 36 -25.62 -7.79 -30.31
N TYR A 37 -24.51 -8.14 -29.66
CA TYR A 37 -23.43 -7.16 -29.46
C TYR A 37 -22.69 -6.81 -30.75
N THR A 38 -22.71 -7.69 -31.76
CA THR A 38 -22.11 -7.41 -33.08
C THR A 38 -22.98 -6.46 -33.91
N ASP A 39 -24.29 -6.66 -33.92
CA ASP A 39 -25.20 -5.92 -34.82
C ASP A 39 -25.91 -4.76 -34.13
N GLY A 40 -25.98 -4.75 -32.80
CA GLY A 40 -26.98 -3.97 -32.07
C GLY A 40 -28.39 -4.50 -32.37
N PHE A 41 -29.36 -3.61 -32.49
CA PHE A 41 -30.67 -3.96 -33.07
C PHE A 41 -30.53 -4.05 -34.60
N PRO A 42 -30.96 -5.15 -35.23
CA PRO A 42 -30.69 -5.38 -36.65
C PRO A 42 -31.51 -4.44 -37.55
N PRO A 43 -31.13 -4.21 -38.81
CA PRO A 43 -31.83 -3.29 -39.72
C PRO A 43 -33.33 -3.57 -39.87
N LEU A 44 -33.75 -4.84 -39.73
CA LEU A 44 -35.15 -5.23 -39.75
C LEU A 44 -35.99 -4.51 -38.69
N THR A 45 -35.38 -4.10 -37.57
CA THR A 45 -36.06 -3.31 -36.53
C THR A 45 -36.12 -1.81 -36.77
N MET A 46 -35.45 -1.35 -37.82
CA MET A 46 -35.45 0.05 -38.27
C MET A 46 -36.24 0.22 -39.57
N THR A 47 -36.73 -0.87 -40.16
CA THR A 47 -37.62 -0.86 -41.32
C THR A 47 -39.05 -0.52 -40.88
N PRO A 48 -39.78 0.36 -41.58
CA PRO A 48 -41.18 0.63 -41.29
C PRO A 48 -42.04 -0.65 -41.28
N LEU A 49 -43.02 -0.72 -40.39
CA LEU A 49 -43.94 -1.87 -40.31
C LEU A 49 -44.66 -2.13 -41.64
N VAL A 50 -45.03 -1.06 -42.36
CA VAL A 50 -45.68 -1.15 -43.69
C VAL A 50 -44.75 -1.72 -44.77
N ALA A 51 -43.44 -1.74 -44.53
CA ALA A 51 -42.43 -2.32 -45.40
C ALA A 51 -41.92 -3.69 -44.88
N GLY A 52 -42.62 -4.30 -43.91
CA GLY A 52 -42.28 -5.61 -43.38
C GLY A 52 -41.24 -5.62 -42.26
N GLY A 53 -40.94 -4.46 -41.66
CA GLY A 53 -40.11 -4.40 -40.46
C GLY A 53 -40.79 -4.99 -39.22
N VAL A 54 -40.00 -5.26 -38.18
CA VAL A 54 -40.48 -5.77 -36.88
C VAL A 54 -40.02 -4.82 -35.77
N PRO A 55 -40.82 -4.50 -34.75
CA PRO A 55 -40.34 -3.63 -33.68
C PRO A 55 -39.18 -4.31 -32.92
N PRO A 56 -38.27 -3.54 -32.27
CA PRO A 56 -37.32 -4.10 -31.32
C PRO A 56 -38.03 -4.93 -30.26
N ASP A 57 -37.49 -6.11 -29.96
CA ASP A 57 -38.10 -6.99 -28.96
C ASP A 57 -37.92 -6.42 -27.55
N GLY A 58 -39.01 -6.38 -26.78
CA GLY A 58 -39.00 -5.81 -25.42
C GLY A 58 -38.02 -6.51 -24.48
N PRO A 59 -38.00 -7.86 -24.44
CA PRO A 59 -36.98 -8.64 -23.76
C PRO A 59 -35.54 -8.36 -24.21
N ASP A 60 -35.28 -8.03 -25.48
CA ASP A 60 -33.94 -7.64 -25.94
C ASP A 60 -33.54 -6.26 -25.39
N VAL A 61 -34.45 -5.28 -25.43
CA VAL A 61 -34.23 -3.96 -24.81
C VAL A 61 -33.95 -4.11 -23.31
N ASN A 62 -34.74 -4.93 -22.61
CA ASN A 62 -34.53 -5.22 -21.20
C ASN A 62 -33.19 -5.93 -20.96
N GLY A 63 -32.78 -6.86 -21.84
CA GLY A 63 -31.50 -7.56 -21.77
C GLY A 63 -30.31 -6.62 -21.89
N VAL A 64 -30.33 -5.71 -22.85
CA VAL A 64 -29.28 -4.68 -23.04
C VAL A 64 -29.20 -3.74 -21.83
N LEU A 65 -30.34 -3.23 -21.37
CA LEU A 65 -30.39 -2.32 -20.21
C LEU A 65 -29.94 -3.04 -18.93
N PHE A 66 -30.33 -4.29 -18.74
CA PHE A 66 -29.86 -5.13 -17.63
C PHE A 66 -28.33 -5.28 -17.68
N ALA A 67 -27.77 -5.63 -18.83
CA ALA A 67 -26.33 -5.85 -19.01
C ALA A 67 -25.48 -4.62 -18.62
N ILE A 68 -25.92 -3.41 -18.95
CA ILE A 68 -25.22 -2.18 -18.57
C ILE A 68 -25.47 -1.82 -17.11
N SER A 69 -26.73 -1.85 -16.67
CA SER A 69 -27.11 -1.42 -15.33
C SER A 69 -26.56 -2.32 -14.23
N GLN A 70 -26.35 -3.62 -14.47
CA GLN A 70 -25.69 -4.50 -13.50
C GLN A 70 -24.25 -4.08 -13.19
N HIS A 71 -23.47 -3.66 -14.19
CA HIS A 71 -22.11 -3.15 -13.99
C HIS A 71 -22.13 -1.84 -13.21
N THR A 72 -23.09 -0.96 -13.50
CA THR A 72 -23.30 0.28 -12.77
C THR A 72 -23.67 0.04 -11.31
N VAL A 73 -24.55 -0.92 -11.01
CA VAL A 73 -24.89 -1.30 -9.64
C VAL A 73 -23.66 -1.83 -8.90
N PHE A 74 -22.91 -2.74 -9.53
CA PHE A 74 -21.66 -3.28 -8.97
C PHE A 74 -20.68 -2.16 -8.59
N GLN A 75 -20.41 -1.24 -9.51
CA GLN A 75 -19.51 -0.11 -9.27
C GLN A 75 -20.06 0.87 -8.23
N ASN A 76 -21.36 1.19 -8.25
CA ASN A 76 -21.98 2.07 -7.27
C ASN A 76 -21.92 1.50 -5.84
N SER A 77 -21.90 0.17 -5.71
CA SER A 77 -21.68 -0.52 -4.43
C SER A 77 -20.22 -0.62 -4.01
N GLY A 78 -19.27 -0.03 -4.76
CA GLY A 78 -17.84 -0.07 -4.48
C GLY A 78 -17.12 -1.31 -5.03
N GLY A 79 -17.79 -2.09 -5.89
CA GLY A 79 -17.21 -3.27 -6.53
C GLY A 79 -16.03 -2.93 -7.45
N GLN A 80 -14.99 -3.74 -7.40
CA GLN A 80 -13.83 -3.67 -8.27
C GLN A 80 -13.65 -5.01 -8.99
N TYR A 81 -13.30 -4.97 -10.28
CA TYR A 81 -13.16 -6.18 -11.07
C TYR A 81 -11.92 -6.97 -10.65
N GLN A 82 -12.06 -8.28 -10.58
CA GLN A 82 -10.96 -9.22 -10.35
C GLN A 82 -10.37 -9.64 -11.71
N PHE A 83 -9.26 -10.37 -11.66
CA PHE A 83 -8.71 -10.97 -12.86
C PHE A 83 -9.68 -12.01 -13.44
N ASP A 84 -9.98 -11.87 -14.73
CA ASP A 84 -10.80 -12.80 -15.50
C ASP A 84 -9.97 -13.34 -16.68
N ALA A 85 -9.67 -14.63 -16.64
CA ALA A 85 -8.86 -15.29 -17.66
C ALA A 85 -9.55 -15.33 -19.02
N ALA A 86 -10.88 -15.48 -19.06
CA ALA A 86 -11.64 -15.53 -20.30
C ALA A 86 -11.68 -14.14 -20.96
N LEU A 87 -11.89 -13.09 -20.16
CA LEU A 87 -11.82 -11.72 -20.63
C LEU A 87 -10.40 -11.38 -21.13
N ALA A 88 -9.37 -11.70 -20.33
CA ALA A 88 -7.98 -11.47 -20.72
C ALA A 88 -7.68 -12.14 -22.07
N ALA A 89 -8.09 -13.39 -22.28
CA ALA A 89 -7.94 -14.06 -23.57
C ALA A 89 -8.68 -13.34 -24.71
N ALA A 90 -9.92 -12.90 -24.46
CA ALA A 90 -10.75 -12.24 -25.47
C ALA A 90 -10.22 -10.86 -25.92
N ILE A 91 -9.55 -10.12 -25.02
CA ILE A 91 -9.06 -8.77 -25.31
C ILE A 91 -7.56 -8.71 -25.62
N GLY A 92 -6.86 -9.85 -25.68
CA GLY A 92 -5.41 -9.89 -25.90
C GLY A 92 -4.58 -9.51 -24.66
N GLY A 93 -5.14 -9.73 -23.47
CA GLY A 93 -4.59 -9.38 -22.16
C GLY A 93 -4.95 -7.96 -21.72
N TYR A 94 -4.89 -7.71 -20.42
CA TYR A 94 -5.20 -6.40 -19.87
C TYR A 94 -4.21 -5.33 -20.38
N PRO A 95 -4.66 -4.14 -20.78
CA PRO A 95 -3.78 -3.03 -21.16
C PRO A 95 -3.10 -2.41 -19.92
N VAL A 96 -2.02 -1.65 -20.17
CA VAL A 96 -1.35 -0.87 -19.11
C VAL A 96 -2.35 0.06 -18.42
N GLY A 97 -2.30 0.12 -17.09
CA GLY A 97 -3.19 0.96 -16.29
C GLY A 97 -4.50 0.30 -15.87
N SER A 98 -4.81 -0.92 -16.33
CA SER A 98 -5.94 -1.69 -15.78
C SER A 98 -5.74 -1.95 -14.29
N VAL A 99 -6.78 -1.70 -13.50
CA VAL A 99 -6.77 -1.92 -12.06
C VAL A 99 -7.69 -3.08 -11.73
N LEU A 100 -7.15 -4.09 -11.05
CA LEU A 100 -7.90 -5.28 -10.65
C LEU A 100 -7.72 -5.57 -9.16
N GLN A 101 -8.76 -6.11 -8.54
CA GLN A 101 -8.81 -6.49 -7.13
C GLN A 101 -8.34 -7.94 -6.93
N SER A 102 -7.78 -8.25 -5.77
CA SER A 102 -7.51 -9.62 -5.33
C SER A 102 -8.80 -10.41 -5.06
N ASN A 103 -8.69 -11.73 -5.11
CA ASN A 103 -9.83 -12.65 -4.92
C ASN A 103 -10.45 -12.54 -3.52
N ASP A 104 -9.65 -12.20 -2.51
CA ASP A 104 -10.09 -11.95 -1.14
C ASP A 104 -10.66 -10.54 -0.91
N GLY A 105 -10.58 -9.66 -1.91
CA GLY A 105 -11.07 -8.29 -1.86
C GLY A 105 -10.20 -7.32 -1.05
N THR A 106 -9.04 -7.73 -0.54
CA THR A 106 -8.25 -6.91 0.40
C THR A 106 -7.23 -6.00 -0.27
N ALA A 107 -6.87 -6.24 -1.53
CA ALA A 107 -5.86 -5.50 -2.27
C ALA A 107 -6.29 -5.18 -3.70
N SER A 108 -5.65 -4.17 -4.28
CA SER A 108 -5.78 -3.82 -5.69
C SER A 108 -4.40 -3.68 -6.32
N TYR A 109 -4.31 -4.03 -7.60
CA TYR A 109 -3.09 -3.92 -8.37
C TYR A 109 -3.37 -3.25 -9.72
N VAL A 110 -2.46 -2.39 -10.14
CA VAL A 110 -2.44 -1.74 -11.45
C VAL A 110 -1.47 -2.45 -12.36
N ASN A 111 -1.92 -2.78 -13.57
CA ASN A 111 -1.12 -3.42 -14.58
C ASN A 111 -0.05 -2.46 -15.14
N ALA A 112 1.19 -2.92 -15.22
CA ALA A 112 2.34 -2.15 -15.70
C ALA A 112 2.80 -2.55 -17.11
N VAL A 113 2.25 -3.61 -17.71
CA VAL A 113 2.70 -4.13 -19.01
C VAL A 113 1.54 -4.28 -20.01
N ALA A 114 1.82 -4.17 -21.31
CA ALA A 114 0.81 -4.33 -22.34
C ALA A 114 0.39 -5.81 -22.50
N GLY A 115 -0.90 -6.06 -22.73
CA GLY A 115 -1.41 -7.40 -23.00
C GLY A 115 -1.19 -8.40 -21.85
N ASN A 116 -1.32 -7.94 -20.60
CA ASN A 116 -1.04 -8.77 -19.44
C ASN A 116 -2.13 -9.83 -19.23
N SER A 117 -1.77 -11.10 -19.37
CA SER A 117 -2.65 -12.26 -19.12
C SER A 117 -2.27 -13.04 -17.84
N VAL A 118 -1.38 -12.49 -17.01
CA VAL A 118 -0.93 -13.15 -15.79
C VAL A 118 -1.89 -12.82 -14.65
N ASP A 119 -2.49 -13.85 -14.07
CA ASP A 119 -3.25 -13.72 -12.82
C ASP A 119 -2.30 -13.60 -11.62
N PHE A 120 -2.33 -12.47 -10.92
CA PHE A 120 -1.51 -12.25 -9.73
C PHE A 120 -1.98 -13.05 -8.51
N ASN A 121 -3.22 -13.56 -8.48
CA ASN A 121 -3.71 -14.38 -7.37
C ASN A 121 -3.07 -15.77 -7.41
N SER A 122 -2.97 -16.38 -8.60
CA SER A 122 -2.27 -17.65 -8.81
C SER A 122 -0.77 -17.50 -9.04
N THR A 123 -0.30 -16.31 -9.43
CA THR A 123 1.12 -15.99 -9.63
C THR A 123 1.56 -14.77 -8.80
N PRO A 124 1.72 -14.89 -7.46
CA PRO A 124 2.08 -13.76 -6.61
C PRO A 124 3.42 -13.09 -6.95
N SER A 125 4.35 -13.81 -7.60
CA SER A 125 5.64 -13.25 -8.07
C SER A 125 5.50 -12.21 -9.19
N ALA A 126 4.32 -12.10 -9.82
CA ALA A 126 4.02 -11.05 -10.79
C ALA A 126 3.79 -9.68 -10.12
N ILE A 127 3.50 -9.66 -8.81
CA ILE A 127 3.32 -8.46 -8.01
C ILE A 127 4.68 -7.77 -7.82
N GLY A 128 4.75 -6.48 -8.11
CA GLY A 128 5.98 -5.68 -8.15
C GLY A 128 6.75 -5.77 -9.47
N VAL A 129 6.27 -6.56 -10.44
CA VAL A 129 6.88 -6.73 -11.77
C VAL A 129 5.93 -6.29 -12.87
N SER A 130 4.83 -7.02 -13.07
CA SER A 130 3.79 -6.70 -14.07
C SER A 130 2.52 -6.16 -13.43
N TRP A 131 2.33 -6.37 -12.13
CA TRP A 131 1.24 -5.84 -11.32
C TRP A 131 1.78 -5.01 -10.16
N MET A 132 1.55 -3.70 -10.16
CA MET A 132 2.02 -2.80 -9.10
C MET A 132 0.88 -2.57 -8.09
N PRO A 133 1.16 -2.45 -6.78
CA PRO A 133 0.12 -2.10 -5.81
C PRO A 133 -0.63 -0.81 -6.18
N TYR A 134 -1.96 -0.83 -6.16
CA TYR A 134 -2.83 0.29 -6.52
C TYR A 134 -3.58 0.82 -5.29
N GLY A 135 -3.13 1.99 -4.80
CA GLY A 135 -3.81 2.78 -3.76
C GLY A 135 -3.41 2.50 -2.29
N GLY A 136 -3.25 3.58 -1.52
CA GLY A 136 -3.42 3.62 -0.04
C GLY A 136 -2.20 3.34 0.84
N SER A 137 -1.42 4.39 1.14
CA SER A 137 -0.16 4.40 1.93
C SER A 137 0.95 3.53 1.36
N SER A 138 2.05 4.14 0.91
CA SER A 138 3.33 3.44 0.88
C SER A 138 3.47 2.61 2.15
N MET A 139 3.83 1.32 2.07
CA MET A 139 4.04 0.49 3.27
C MET A 139 4.98 1.18 4.29
N ILE A 140 5.82 2.08 3.78
CA ILE A 140 6.62 3.05 4.52
C ILE A 140 6.26 4.46 4.03
N ARG A 141 5.62 5.26 4.88
CA ARG A 141 5.29 6.67 4.54
C ARG A 141 6.55 7.55 4.69
N PRO A 142 7.01 8.24 3.62
CA PRO A 142 8.06 9.25 3.77
C PRO A 142 7.50 10.50 4.45
N VAL A 143 8.23 11.04 5.42
CA VAL A 143 7.93 12.32 6.08
C VAL A 143 9.20 13.16 6.16
N LEU A 144 9.08 14.49 6.09
CA LEU A 144 10.25 15.38 6.11
C LEU A 144 10.97 15.36 7.46
N THR A 145 10.20 15.50 8.54
CA THR A 145 10.68 15.54 9.93
C THR A 145 9.87 14.59 10.81
N THR A 146 10.43 14.20 11.97
CA THR A 146 9.76 13.26 12.89
C THR A 146 8.43 13.85 13.42
N PRO A 147 7.28 13.22 13.16
CA PRO A 147 5.99 13.69 13.66
C PRO A 147 5.86 13.49 15.18
N THR A 148 5.12 14.36 15.84
CA THR A 148 4.78 14.24 17.28
C THR A 148 3.52 13.41 17.54
N THR A 149 2.76 13.08 16.51
CA THR A 149 1.54 12.27 16.57
C THR A 149 1.65 11.04 15.68
N ASN A 150 0.90 9.98 16.00
CA ASN A 150 0.92 8.75 15.21
C ASN A 150 0.21 8.98 13.87
N VAL A 151 0.95 8.82 12.79
CA VAL A 151 0.50 8.98 11.40
C VAL A 151 0.68 7.69 10.58
N GLY A 152 0.86 6.55 11.25
CA GLY A 152 1.14 5.24 10.65
C GLY A 152 2.14 4.44 11.47
N GLN A 153 2.07 3.11 11.44
CA GLN A 153 2.96 2.28 12.26
C GLN A 153 4.45 2.40 11.89
N LEU A 154 4.76 2.58 10.60
CA LEU A 154 6.11 2.64 10.04
C LEU A 154 6.27 3.84 9.10
N ILE A 155 7.33 4.61 9.28
CA ILE A 155 7.66 5.79 8.47
C ILE A 155 9.14 5.79 8.08
N PHE A 156 9.48 6.49 6.99
CA PHE A 156 10.85 6.89 6.69
C PHE A 156 10.98 8.39 6.90
N VAL A 157 11.87 8.80 7.80
CA VAL A 157 12.07 10.23 8.10
C VAL A 157 13.25 10.75 7.29
N LEU A 158 12.98 11.66 6.36
CA LEU A 158 13.95 12.12 5.37
C LEU A 158 15.10 12.91 5.98
N ASP A 159 14.83 13.79 6.96
CA ASP A 159 15.87 14.58 7.65
C ASP A 159 16.76 13.73 8.57
N LYS A 160 16.29 12.56 9.00
CA LYS A 160 17.09 11.57 9.75
C LYS A 160 17.67 10.49 8.86
N GLN A 161 17.15 10.32 7.65
CA GLN A 161 17.52 9.24 6.71
C GLN A 161 17.37 7.83 7.32
N CYS A 162 16.32 7.60 8.12
CA CYS A 162 16.10 6.31 8.77
C CYS A 162 14.62 5.89 8.85
N LEU A 163 14.41 4.59 8.99
CA LEU A 163 13.12 4.01 9.32
C LEU A 163 12.79 4.24 10.81
N MET A 164 11.54 4.60 11.09
CA MET A 164 11.05 4.75 12.46
C MET A 164 9.69 4.10 12.63
N MET A 165 9.48 3.54 13.82
CA MET A 165 8.23 2.90 14.23
C MET A 165 7.59 3.66 15.38
N TRP A 166 6.26 3.76 15.38
CA TRP A 166 5.54 4.28 16.54
C TRP A 166 5.57 3.24 17.66
N MET A 167 6.25 3.52 18.76
CA MET A 167 6.39 2.59 19.86
C MET A 167 6.48 3.29 21.21
N THR A 168 6.29 2.49 22.27
CA THR A 168 6.43 2.94 23.66
C THR A 168 7.63 2.25 24.30
N VAL A 169 8.53 3.04 24.88
CA VAL A 169 9.76 2.58 25.54
C VAL A 169 9.93 3.37 26.83
N GLY A 170 9.80 2.71 27.97
CA GLY A 170 9.74 3.41 29.26
C GLY A 170 8.62 4.44 29.26
N THR A 171 8.97 5.72 29.50
CA THR A 171 8.03 6.85 29.50
C THR A 171 7.87 7.52 28.12
N PHE A 172 8.68 7.16 27.13
CA PHE A 172 8.60 7.72 25.79
C PHE A 172 7.55 6.98 24.94
N THR A 173 6.68 7.73 24.27
CA THR A 173 5.81 7.22 23.20
C THR A 173 5.94 8.14 21.99
N GLY A 174 6.32 7.57 20.86
CA GLY A 174 6.54 8.33 19.63
C GLY A 174 7.26 7.50 18.58
N TYR A 175 7.68 8.16 17.51
CA TYR A 175 8.50 7.54 16.47
C TYR A 175 9.96 7.42 16.91
N MET A 176 10.50 6.20 16.81
CA MET A 176 11.94 5.96 16.97
C MET A 176 12.40 4.80 16.09
N SER A 177 13.70 4.79 15.75
CA SER A 177 14.30 3.61 15.11
C SER A 177 14.32 2.44 16.09
N PRO A 178 14.01 1.20 15.66
CA PRO A 178 14.25 0.00 16.44
C PRO A 178 15.69 -0.10 16.96
N GLU A 179 16.64 0.40 16.17
CA GLU A 179 18.08 0.41 16.46
C GLU A 179 18.54 1.59 17.32
N CYS A 180 17.61 2.47 17.72
CA CYS A 180 17.95 3.61 18.58
C CYS A 180 18.69 3.11 19.84
N GLY A 181 19.83 3.72 20.14
CA GLY A 181 20.71 3.38 21.27
C GLY A 181 21.82 2.38 20.95
N MET A 182 21.79 1.72 19.78
CA MET A 182 22.85 0.78 19.39
C MET A 182 24.16 1.48 19.06
N TRP A 183 25.28 0.83 19.39
CA TRP A 183 26.59 1.27 18.95
C TRP A 183 26.79 0.96 17.44
N MET A 184 26.74 1.99 16.62
CA MET A 184 26.98 1.91 15.17
C MET A 184 28.45 2.20 14.82
N ASP A 185 28.96 1.53 13.79
CA ASP A 185 30.27 1.86 13.21
C ASP A 185 30.09 3.00 12.20
N GLY A 186 30.70 4.15 12.47
CA GLY A 186 30.72 5.27 11.55
C GLY A 186 31.84 5.11 10.52
N TRP A 187 31.53 5.24 9.24
CA TRP A 187 32.54 5.29 8.16
C TRP A 187 32.88 6.72 7.69
N THR A 188 32.21 7.72 8.28
CA THR A 188 32.31 9.13 7.90
C THR A 188 32.96 9.93 9.03
N PRO A 189 33.68 11.03 8.73
CA PRO A 189 34.26 11.89 9.76
C PRO A 189 33.23 12.56 10.68
N ASN A 190 32.01 12.78 10.19
CA ASN A 190 30.90 13.37 10.92
C ASN A 190 29.74 12.38 11.03
N PRO A 191 28.94 12.42 12.10
CA PRO A 191 27.78 11.56 12.25
C PRO A 191 26.78 11.83 11.12
N LEU A 192 26.22 10.75 10.57
CA LEU A 192 25.09 10.83 9.65
C LEU A 192 23.83 11.35 10.38
N PRO A 193 22.77 11.77 9.66
CA PRO A 193 21.61 12.39 10.31
C PRO A 193 20.85 11.53 11.33
N PHE A 194 21.03 10.20 11.31
CA PHE A 194 20.49 9.26 12.30
C PHE A 194 21.48 8.90 13.43
N GLN A 195 22.69 9.46 13.43
CA GLN A 195 23.77 9.12 14.37
C GLN A 195 24.07 10.27 15.33
N VAL A 196 24.64 9.93 16.48
CA VAL A 196 25.21 10.89 17.43
C VAL A 196 26.59 10.41 17.87
N ASN A 197 27.52 11.34 18.07
CA ASN A 197 28.89 11.00 18.47
C ASN A 197 28.94 10.50 19.93
N ALA A 198 29.47 9.30 20.13
CA ALA A 198 29.72 8.73 21.45
C ALA A 198 31.09 9.17 22.01
N ILE A 199 31.24 10.48 22.27
CA ILE A 199 32.48 11.10 22.77
C ILE A 199 32.32 11.77 24.15
N GLY A 200 31.27 11.38 24.89
CA GLY A 200 31.01 11.94 26.23
C GLY A 200 30.40 13.34 26.22
N THR A 201 29.82 13.79 25.11
CA THR A 201 29.18 15.11 25.01
C THR A 201 27.90 15.16 25.84
N THR A 202 27.67 16.29 26.50
CA THR A 202 26.38 16.59 27.16
C THR A 202 25.38 17.09 26.13
N VAL A 203 24.18 16.50 26.10
CA VAL A 203 23.09 16.85 25.18
C VAL A 203 21.78 17.10 25.94
N ASN A 204 20.84 17.80 25.33
CA ASN A 204 19.51 18.03 25.93
C ASN A 204 18.62 16.80 25.78
N ASN A 205 17.83 16.53 26.82
CA ASN A 205 16.83 15.46 26.80
C ASN A 205 15.73 15.73 25.74
N ALA A 206 15.35 17.00 25.57
CA ALA A 206 14.35 17.43 24.60
C ALA A 206 14.73 17.14 23.14
N ASP A 207 16.03 17.15 22.81
CA ASP A 207 16.52 16.90 21.44
C ASP A 207 16.62 15.38 21.14
N TYR A 208 16.82 14.56 22.18
CA TYR A 208 17.04 13.12 22.07
C TYR A 208 16.16 12.29 23.04
N PRO A 209 14.84 12.52 23.10
CA PRO A 209 13.98 11.90 24.12
C PRO A 209 13.87 10.38 23.94
N ALA A 210 13.82 9.90 22.70
CA ALA A 210 13.78 8.48 22.38
C ALA A 210 15.08 7.76 22.78
N LEU A 211 16.24 8.41 22.56
CA LEU A 211 17.55 7.86 22.91
C LEU A 211 17.67 7.74 24.43
N TYR A 212 17.38 8.81 25.16
CA TYR A 212 17.39 8.81 26.62
C TYR A 212 16.48 7.71 27.18
N ALA A 213 15.23 7.64 26.72
CA ALA A 213 14.27 6.64 27.15
C ALA A 213 14.74 5.20 26.86
N ARG A 214 15.42 4.97 25.73
CA ARG A 214 16.02 3.66 25.44
C ARG A 214 17.09 3.30 26.47
N TYR A 215 18.06 4.18 26.73
CA TYR A 215 19.12 3.89 27.69
C TYR A 215 18.55 3.62 29.09
N VAL A 216 17.55 4.40 29.53
CA VAL A 216 16.84 4.16 30.79
C VAL A 216 16.15 2.79 30.80
N ALA A 217 15.37 2.48 29.77
CA ALA A 217 14.65 1.20 29.67
C ALA A 217 15.61 0.00 29.58
N SER A 218 16.83 0.20 29.08
CA SER A 218 17.90 -0.80 29.02
C SER A 218 18.74 -0.89 30.30
N GLY A 219 18.44 -0.10 31.35
CA GLY A 219 19.21 -0.09 32.60
C GLY A 219 20.62 0.51 32.47
N LEU A 220 20.84 1.36 31.47
CA LEU A 220 22.14 1.98 31.14
C LEU A 220 22.22 3.45 31.58
N LEU A 221 21.25 3.95 32.33
CA LEU A 221 21.37 5.22 33.05
C LEU A 221 22.09 4.97 34.38
N VAL A 222 23.23 5.62 34.57
CA VAL A 222 24.02 5.54 35.81
C VAL A 222 24.11 6.91 36.50
N SER A 223 24.48 6.90 37.78
CA SER A 223 24.78 8.15 38.49
C SER A 223 25.98 8.88 37.86
N SER A 224 26.04 10.21 37.99
CA SER A 224 27.14 11.00 37.43
C SER A 224 28.53 10.55 37.90
N GLY A 225 28.65 10.10 39.17
CA GLY A 225 29.90 9.56 39.72
C GLY A 225 30.25 8.15 39.24
N SER A 226 29.29 7.41 38.68
CA SER A 226 29.50 6.07 38.09
C SER A 226 29.76 6.12 36.59
N TRP A 227 29.52 7.26 35.94
CA TRP A 227 29.82 7.44 34.53
C TRP A 227 31.32 7.53 34.31
N VAL A 228 31.84 6.67 33.44
CA VAL A 228 33.27 6.62 33.11
C VAL A 228 33.45 6.40 31.61
N PRO A 229 34.46 7.03 30.96
CA PRO A 229 34.80 6.72 29.58
C PRO A 229 35.09 5.23 29.38
N GLY A 230 34.76 4.73 28.19
CA GLY A 230 34.89 3.32 27.81
C GLY A 230 33.68 2.45 28.12
N THR A 231 32.62 3.01 28.71
CA THR A 231 31.39 2.28 29.03
C THR A 231 30.20 2.79 28.23
N LEU A 232 29.32 1.88 27.81
CA LEU A 232 28.10 2.19 27.06
C LEU A 232 26.96 2.60 28.00
N ASN A 233 27.18 3.61 28.85
CA ASN A 233 26.16 4.16 29.73
C ASN A 233 26.04 5.68 29.56
N ILE A 234 24.90 6.21 29.98
CA ILE A 234 24.64 7.64 30.08
C ILE A 234 24.51 8.04 31.54
N CYS A 235 24.71 9.31 31.85
CA CYS A 235 24.35 9.86 33.15
C CYS A 235 23.64 11.20 33.01
N ASP A 236 22.75 11.51 33.94
CA ASP A 236 22.17 12.84 34.01
C ASP A 236 23.22 13.83 34.50
N VAL A 237 23.35 14.94 33.77
CA VAL A 237 24.11 16.12 34.23
C VAL A 237 23.17 17.04 34.99
N THR A 238 21.96 17.22 34.46
CA THR A 238 20.84 17.85 35.16
C THR A 238 19.60 16.99 34.90
N PRO A 239 19.08 16.29 35.93
CA PRO A 239 17.97 15.36 35.76
C PRO A 239 16.80 15.97 34.98
N GLY A 240 16.31 15.24 33.97
CA GLY A 240 15.20 15.68 33.11
C GLY A 240 15.54 16.80 32.13
N THR A 241 16.76 17.37 32.16
CA THR A 241 17.16 18.48 31.29
C THR A 241 18.28 18.08 30.35
N THR A 242 19.41 17.61 30.89
CA THR A 242 20.60 17.25 30.11
C THR A 242 21.22 15.95 30.61
N PHE A 243 21.72 15.16 29.68
CA PHE A 243 22.43 13.92 29.95
C PHE A 243 23.72 13.84 29.14
N LYS A 244 24.69 13.11 29.67
CA LYS A 244 25.97 12.85 29.04
C LYS A 244 25.89 11.57 28.23
N LEU A 245 26.26 11.64 26.96
CA LEU A 245 26.36 10.47 26.08
C LEU A 245 27.51 9.54 26.52
N PRO A 246 27.54 8.28 26.06
CA PRO A 246 28.71 7.43 26.23
C PRO A 246 29.97 8.07 25.62
N ASP A 247 31.14 7.75 26.16
CA ASP A 247 32.44 8.06 25.55
C ASP A 247 33.13 6.75 25.20
N LEU A 248 33.12 6.38 23.91
CA LEU A 248 33.66 5.11 23.42
C LEU A 248 34.97 5.31 22.65
N ARG A 249 35.62 6.47 22.81
CA ARG A 249 36.95 6.67 22.21
C ARG A 249 37.94 5.67 22.78
N ASN A 250 38.80 5.14 21.92
CA ASN A 250 39.79 4.10 22.25
C ASN A 250 39.19 2.75 22.68
N MET A 251 37.90 2.51 22.41
CA MET A 251 37.27 1.21 22.64
C MET A 251 37.22 0.37 21.37
N HIS A 252 37.35 -0.95 21.53
CA HIS A 252 37.16 -1.92 20.45
C HIS A 252 35.90 -2.75 20.69
N LYS A 253 35.11 -2.99 19.64
CA LYS A 253 33.97 -3.93 19.71
C LYS A 253 34.50 -5.32 19.97
N ARG A 254 33.99 -5.97 21.01
CA ARG A 254 34.22 -7.40 21.27
C ARG A 254 32.88 -8.12 21.24
N MET A 255 32.76 -9.10 20.35
CA MET A 255 31.60 -9.98 20.34
C MET A 255 31.66 -10.89 21.58
N THR A 256 30.50 -11.17 22.16
CA THR A 256 30.39 -12.11 23.29
C THR A 256 30.77 -13.51 22.86
N GLY A 257 31.47 -14.24 23.73
CA GLY A 257 31.96 -15.59 23.46
C GLY A 257 33.41 -15.78 23.88
N THR A 258 33.81 -17.05 23.94
CA THR A 258 35.19 -17.48 24.17
C THR A 258 35.74 -18.00 22.85
N ASN A 259 36.88 -17.49 22.39
CA ASN A 259 37.57 -18.07 21.25
C ASN A 259 37.93 -19.52 21.60
N ALA A 260 37.44 -20.48 20.82
CA ALA A 260 37.73 -21.89 20.98
C ALA A 260 39.04 -22.30 20.29
N ASP A 261 39.96 -21.36 20.03
CA ASP A 261 41.28 -21.71 19.48
C ASP A 261 42.12 -22.34 20.58
N THR A 262 42.01 -23.67 20.68
CA THR A 262 42.91 -24.55 21.43
C THR A 262 44.08 -25.04 20.58
N ALA A 263 44.30 -24.47 19.40
CA ALA A 263 45.39 -24.84 18.50
C ALA A 263 46.52 -23.79 18.57
N ASN A 264 47.42 -23.97 19.53
CA ASN A 264 48.82 -23.60 19.41
C ASN A 264 49.64 -24.87 19.21
#